data_AF-A0A7W8D3Q7-F1
#
_entry.id   AF-A0A7W8D3Q7-F1
#
_cell.length_a   1.000
_cell.length_b   1.000
_cell.length_c   1.000
_cell.angle_alpha   90.00
_cell.angle_beta   90.00
_cell.angle_gamma   90.00
#
_symmetry.space_group_name_H-M   'P 1'
#
loop_
_entity.id
_entity.type
_entity.pdbx_description
1 polymer ?
#
loop_
_entity_poly.entity_id
_entity_poly.type
_entity_poly.pdbx_seq_one_letter_code
_entity_poly.pdbx_strand_id
1 'polypeptide(L)'
;MKNDELIKQIAQPILEQLEKYENLVGNDKIRALPEIRFVLERNHDGPIMIGDIELTDELLHEVELYLQEQIEMKHKPTVLH
;
A
#
# COMPACT_ATOMS: atom_id res chain seq x y z
N MET A 1 13.51 9.39 9.51
CA MET A 1 14.38 8.34 8.96
C MET A 1 14.02 6.92 9.43
N LYS A 2 13.37 6.69 10.59
CA LYS A 2 12.88 5.34 10.97
C LYS A 2 11.52 4.97 10.35
N ASN A 3 10.56 5.89 10.28
CA ASN A 3 9.24 5.61 9.69
C ASN A 3 9.32 5.19 8.22
N ASP A 4 10.16 5.84 7.41
CA ASP A 4 10.29 5.57 5.97
C ASP A 4 10.73 4.12 5.66
N GLU A 5 11.67 3.58 6.44
CA GLU A 5 12.09 2.18 6.31
C GLU A 5 11.00 1.21 6.78
N LEU A 6 10.27 1.55 7.84
CA LEU A 6 9.14 0.75 8.32
C LEU A 6 8.00 0.74 7.30
N ILE A 7 7.66 1.91 6.74
CA ILE A 7 6.64 2.06 5.70
C ILE A 7 7.00 1.20 4.50
N LYS A 8 8.27 1.23 4.05
CA LYS A 8 8.74 0.37 2.96
C LYS A 8 8.65 -1.11 3.30
N GLN A 9 9.04 -1.52 4.50
CA GLN A 9 8.95 -2.91 4.93
C GLN A 9 7.50 -3.42 4.96
N ILE A 10 6.54 -2.57 5.33
CA ILE A 10 5.12 -2.91 5.35
C ILE A 10 4.53 -2.89 3.92
N ALA A 11 4.91 -1.90 3.12
CA ALA A 11 4.38 -1.68 1.78
C ALA A 11 4.89 -2.69 0.75
N GLN A 12 6.17 -3.09 0.83
CA GLN A 12 6.79 -4.01 -0.12
C GLN A 12 6.04 -5.34 -0.30
N PRO A 13 5.68 -6.10 0.75
CA PRO A 13 4.93 -7.33 0.58
C PRO A 13 3.53 -7.11 -0.01
N ILE A 14 2.92 -5.95 0.23
CA ILE A 14 1.62 -5.57 -0.33
C ILE A 14 1.74 -5.32 -1.84
N LEU A 15 2.78 -4.58 -2.26
CA LEU A 15 3.07 -4.33 -3.68
C LEU A 15 3.37 -5.61 -4.45
N GLU A 16 4.14 -6.53 -3.85
CA GLU A 16 4.41 -7.85 -4.45
C GLU A 16 3.14 -8.69 -4.61
N GLN A 17 2.23 -8.64 -3.63
CA GLN A 17 0.92 -9.28 -3.76
C GLN A 17 0.10 -8.62 -4.86
N LEU A 18 0.05 -7.28 -4.90
CA LEU A 18 -0.69 -6.54 -5.91
C LEU A 18 -0.22 -6.91 -7.32
N GLU A 19 1.09 -6.96 -7.54
CA GLU A 19 1.68 -7.36 -8.82
C GLU A 19 1.32 -8.80 -9.22
N LYS A 20 1.27 -9.73 -8.26
CA LYS A 20 0.79 -11.09 -8.53
C LYS A 20 -0.68 -11.07 -8.96
N TYR A 21 -1.51 -10.27 -8.32
CA TYR A 21 -2.91 -10.10 -8.73
C TYR A 21 -3.04 -9.50 -10.13
N GLU A 22 -2.26 -8.46 -10.45
CA GLU A 22 -2.26 -7.87 -11.80
C GLU A 22 -1.90 -8.89 -12.88
N ASN A 23 -0.86 -9.70 -12.63
CA ASN A 23 -0.44 -10.76 -13.54
C ASN A 23 -1.49 -11.87 -13.69
N LEU A 24 -2.24 -12.19 -12.62
CA LEU A 24 -3.30 -13.20 -12.64
C LEU A 24 -4.58 -12.69 -13.32
N VAL A 25 -4.96 -11.44 -13.09
CA VAL A 25 -6.20 -10.82 -13.62
C VAL A 25 -6.03 -10.42 -15.09
N GLY A 26 -4.79 -10.18 -15.53
CA GLY A 26 -4.43 -9.71 -16.86
C GLY A 26 -4.53 -8.18 -16.94
N ASN A 27 -3.41 -7.55 -17.26
CA ASN A 27 -3.23 -6.09 -17.26
C ASN A 27 -4.26 -5.35 -18.14
N ASP A 28 -4.79 -6.01 -19.19
CA ASP A 28 -5.82 -5.49 -20.10
C ASP A 28 -7.17 -5.17 -19.43
N LYS A 29 -7.47 -5.76 -18.26
CA LYS A 29 -8.74 -5.54 -17.55
C LYS A 29 -8.67 -4.42 -16.51
N ILE A 30 -7.47 -4.01 -16.11
CA ILE A 30 -7.25 -2.99 -15.09
C ILE A 30 -7.22 -1.62 -15.79
N ARG A 31 -8.41 -1.10 -16.13
CA ARG A 31 -8.56 0.20 -16.80
C ARG A 31 -8.41 1.40 -15.85
N ALA A 32 -8.47 1.16 -14.55
CA ALA A 32 -8.41 2.18 -13.51
C ALA A 32 -7.29 1.85 -12.53
N LEU A 33 -6.71 2.90 -11.96
CA LEU A 33 -5.72 2.77 -10.89
C LEU A 33 -6.39 2.10 -9.69
N PRO A 34 -5.80 1.02 -9.13
CA PRO A 34 -6.27 0.48 -7.88
C PRO A 34 -6.09 1.53 -6.77
N GLU A 35 -7.11 1.65 -5.91
CA GLU A 35 -7.06 2.46 -4.69
C GLU A 35 -6.85 1.52 -3.50
N ILE A 36 -5.89 1.83 -2.65
CA ILE A 36 -5.63 1.07 -1.42
C ILE A 36 -6.11 1.85 -0.22
N ARG A 37 -6.87 1.17 0.65
CA ARG A 37 -7.30 1.70 1.93
C ARG A 37 -7.24 0.63 3.02
N PHE A 38 -6.56 0.91 4.12
CA PHE A 38 -6.60 0.08 5.30
C PHE A 38 -7.88 0.38 6.09
N VAL A 39 -8.56 -0.69 6.51
CA VAL A 39 -9.76 -0.58 7.33
C VAL A 39 -9.50 -1.34 8.60
N LEU A 40 -9.49 -0.61 9.72
CA LEU A 40 -9.44 -1.22 11.04
C LEU A 40 -10.81 -1.80 11.39
N GLU A 41 -10.83 -3.03 11.86
CA GLU A 41 -12.06 -3.66 12.29
C GLU A 41 -12.58 -2.96 13.56
N ARG A 42 -13.82 -2.46 13.52
CA ARG A 42 -14.38 -1.55 14.55
C ARG A 42 -14.52 -2.16 15.95
N ASN A 43 -14.26 -3.46 16.11
CA ASN A 43 -14.32 -4.16 17.40
C ASN A 43 -12.94 -4.29 18.08
N HIS A 44 -11.89 -3.69 17.52
CA HIS A 44 -10.56 -3.73 18.11
C HIS A 44 -10.42 -2.63 19.18
N ASP A 45 -10.58 -3.01 20.45
CA ASP A 45 -10.53 -2.11 21.62
C ASP A 45 -9.09 -1.88 22.15
N GLY A 46 -8.07 -1.97 21.27
CA GLY A 46 -6.67 -1.90 21.67
C GLY A 46 -5.71 -1.39 20.58
N PRO A 47 -4.45 -1.06 20.93
CA PRO A 47 -3.43 -0.66 19.97
C PRO A 47 -3.16 -1.81 19.01
N ILE A 48 -3.18 -1.52 17.70
CA ILE A 48 -2.88 -2.52 16.68
C ILE A 48 -1.37 -2.62 16.57
N MET A 49 -0.82 -3.80 16.84
CA MET A 49 0.62 -4.03 16.82
C MET A 49 0.99 -4.97 15.66
N ILE A 50 1.93 -4.57 14.81
CA ILE A 50 2.63 -5.48 13.89
C ILE A 50 4.03 -5.70 14.46
N GLY A 51 4.25 -6.86 15.10
CA GLY A 51 5.48 -7.13 15.84
C GLY A 51 5.65 -6.13 17.00
N ASP A 52 6.75 -5.39 16.99
CA ASP A 52 7.07 -4.35 17.98
C ASP A 52 6.59 -2.94 17.58
N ILE A 53 5.82 -2.82 16.48
CA ILE A 53 5.39 -1.53 15.92
C ILE A 53 3.92 -1.29 16.25
N GLU A 54 3.64 -0.17 16.90
CA GLU A 54 2.27 0.34 17.08
C GLU A 54 1.78 1.00 15.78
N LEU A 55 0.71 0.47 15.20
CA LEU A 55 0.00 1.10 14.10
C LEU A 55 -0.94 2.16 14.65
N THR A 56 -0.43 3.37 14.62
CA THR A 56 -1.23 4.58 14.76
C THR A 56 -1.94 4.88 13.44
N ASP A 57 -3.05 5.61 13.50
CA ASP A 57 -3.73 6.12 12.30
C ASP A 57 -2.79 6.93 11.40
N GLU A 58 -1.81 7.63 11.99
CA GLU A 58 -0.79 8.39 11.27
C GLU A 58 0.10 7.46 10.43
N LEU A 59 0.65 6.39 11.03
CA LEU A 59 1.50 5.44 10.32
C LEU A 59 0.71 4.72 9.21
N LEU A 60 -0.53 4.33 9.50
CA LEU A 60 -1.42 3.73 8.49
C LEU A 60 -1.59 4.66 7.30
N HIS A 61 -1.89 5.93 7.55
CA HIS A 61 -2.08 6.92 6.49
C HIS A 61 -0.81 7.14 5.67
N GLU A 62 0.37 7.20 6.31
CA GLU A 62 1.65 7.29 5.61
C GLU A 62 1.90 6.07 4.71
N VAL A 63 1.56 4.86 5.17
CA VAL A 63 1.67 3.64 4.35
C VAL A 63 0.69 3.65 3.18
N GLU A 64 -0.55 4.10 3.38
CA GLU A 64 -1.54 4.24 2.29
C GLU A 64 -1.04 5.18 1.21
N LEU A 65 -0.57 6.36 1.60
CA LEU A 65 -0.04 7.37 0.67
C LEU A 65 1.14 6.79 -0.12
N TYR A 66 2.10 6.17 0.56
CA TYR A 66 3.25 5.55 -0.09
C TYR A 66 2.84 4.48 -1.11
N LEU A 67 1.91 3.59 -0.74
CA LEU A 67 1.41 2.55 -1.63
C LEU A 67 0.69 3.13 -2.85
N GLN A 68 -0.15 4.14 -2.64
CA GLN A 68 -0.86 4.82 -3.71
C GLN A 68 0.11 5.49 -4.69
N GLU A 69 1.15 6.15 -4.18
CA GLU A 69 2.21 6.74 -5.01
C GLU A 69 2.95 5.68 -5.84
N GLN A 70 3.31 4.53 -5.25
CA GLN A 70 3.98 3.45 -5.97
C GLN A 70 3.09 2.87 -7.09
N ILE A 71 1.80 2.68 -6.82
CA ILE A 71 0.81 2.26 -7.83
C ILE A 71 0.72 3.29 -8.94
N GLU A 72 0.55 4.57 -8.60
CA GLU A 72 0.50 5.64 -9.59
C GLU A 72 1.78 5.73 -10.42
N MET A 73 2.96 5.54 -9.83
CA MET A 73 4.23 5.51 -10.56
C MET A 73 4.32 4.33 -11.52
N LYS A 74 3.78 3.17 -11.13
CA LYS A 74 3.76 1.96 -11.97
C LYS A 74 2.78 2.06 -13.14
N HIS A 75 1.65 2.74 -12.94
CA HIS A 75 0.55 2.81 -13.91
C HIS A 75 0.46 4.15 -14.67
N LYS A 76 1.10 5.23 -14.22
CA LYS A 76 1.25 6.43 -15.05
C LYS A 76 2.16 6.05 -16.23
N PRO A 77 1.71 6.23 -17.48
CA PRO A 77 2.64 6.20 -18.59
C PRO A 77 3.69 7.27 -18.32
N THR A 78 4.97 6.90 -18.35
CA THR A 78 6.03 7.90 -18.46
C THR A 78 5.67 8.72 -19.70
N VAL A 79 5.19 9.95 -19.52
CA VAL A 79 5.06 10.87 -20.65
C VAL A 79 6.50 11.15 -21.06
N LEU A 80 6.98 10.37 -22.02
CA LEU A 80 8.16 10.69 -22.80
C LEU A 80 7.81 11.96 -23.58
N HIS A 81 8.27 13.09 -23.06
CA HIS A 81 8.36 14.35 -23.80
C HIS A 81 9.57 14.32 -24.73
#